data_AF-A0A939AQG5-F1
#
_entry.id   AF-A0A939AQG5-F1
#
_cell.length_a   1.000
_cell.length_b   1.000
_cell.length_c   1.000
_cell.angle_alpha   90.00
_cell.angle_beta   90.00
_cell.angle_gamma   90.00
#
_symmetry.space_group_name_H-M   'P 1'
#
loop_
_entity.id
_entity.type
_entity.pdbx_description
1 polymer ?
#
loop_
_entity_poly.entity_id
_entity_poly.type
_entity_poly.pdbx_seq_one_letter_code
_entity_poly.pdbx_strand_id
1 'polypeptide(L)'
;MATSSNVLAQAPVRAAAGPRAPLPARGEFVIRGAHVLTMDPGLADLPSGDVHVRDGAIVAVDANLNAPGATAIQGNGMICMPGFIDTHWHLWTSLFRPYVRADVDAFGYFPVSNRLGQLMTPEDSYRAVILGTAEALSAGVTTIHNWAHNVRSPEHADGELAAMRDAGIRGRFAYGPAQGMPDDQMMDFAGMARV
;
A
#
# COMPACT_ATOMS: atom_id res chain seq x y z
N MET A 1 -44.90 9.45 22.36
CA MET A 1 -44.06 10.35 21.54
C MET A 1 -42.66 10.33 22.13
N ALA A 2 -41.76 9.53 21.56
CA ALA A 2 -40.37 9.44 22.01
C ALA A 2 -39.53 10.35 21.10
N THR A 3 -38.87 11.34 21.68
CA THR A 3 -38.00 12.28 21.00
C THR A 3 -36.69 11.59 20.60
N SER A 4 -36.51 11.37 19.30
CA SER A 4 -35.26 10.89 18.70
C SER A 4 -34.17 11.92 18.93
N SER A 5 -33.21 11.60 19.81
CA SER A 5 -32.02 12.43 20.00
C SER A 5 -31.07 12.16 18.84
N ASN A 6 -30.85 13.18 18.01
CA ASN A 6 -30.04 13.11 16.79
C ASN A 6 -28.56 13.20 17.18
N VAL A 7 -27.96 12.08 17.63
CA VAL A 7 -26.55 11.99 18.02
C VAL A 7 -25.68 11.70 16.79
N LEU A 8 -25.73 12.57 15.79
CA LEU A 8 -24.76 12.61 14.69
C LEU A 8 -24.55 14.08 14.32
N ALA A 9 -24.09 14.88 15.28
CA ALA A 9 -23.43 16.13 14.93
C ALA A 9 -22.18 15.77 14.12
N GLN A 10 -22.19 16.08 12.82
CA GLN A 10 -21.01 15.94 11.98
C GLN A 10 -19.87 16.73 12.62
N ALA A 11 -18.87 16.03 13.14
CA ALA A 11 -17.63 16.66 13.51
C ALA A 11 -17.10 17.43 12.28
N PRO A 12 -16.55 18.64 12.45
CA PRO A 12 -16.01 19.38 11.31
C PRO A 12 -15.01 18.47 10.60
N VAL A 13 -15.19 18.31 9.29
CA VAL A 13 -14.26 17.60 8.41
C VAL A 13 -12.89 18.20 8.69
N ARG A 14 -12.01 17.43 9.36
CA ARG A 14 -10.61 17.84 9.51
C ARG A 14 -10.11 18.14 8.11
N ALA A 15 -9.63 19.36 7.90
CA ALA A 15 -9.01 19.78 6.66
C ALA A 15 -8.04 18.70 6.17
N ALA A 16 -8.02 18.46 4.85
CA ALA A 16 -7.11 17.54 4.20
C ALA A 16 -5.72 17.68 4.84
N ALA A 17 -5.12 16.55 5.23
CA ALA A 17 -3.81 16.55 5.86
C ALA A 17 -2.86 17.40 5.01
N GLY A 18 -2.12 18.33 5.64
CA GLY A 18 -1.17 19.18 4.94
C GLY A 18 -0.16 18.37 4.12
N PRO A 19 0.56 19.00 3.18
CA PRO A 19 1.47 18.29 2.28
C PRO A 19 2.44 17.43 3.08
N ARG A 20 2.42 16.14 2.77
CA ARG A 20 3.25 15.14 3.46
C ARG A 20 4.72 15.38 3.10
N ALA A 21 5.61 15.09 4.04
CA ALA A 21 7.05 15.22 3.77
C ALA A 21 7.40 14.39 2.53
N PRO A 22 8.20 14.93 1.59
CA PRO A 22 8.59 14.20 0.40
C PRO A 22 9.37 12.95 0.79
N LEU A 23 9.26 11.89 -0.03
CA LEU A 23 10.09 10.72 0.14
C LEU A 23 11.57 11.10 0.11
N PRO A 24 12.43 10.38 0.86
CA PRO A 24 13.87 10.60 0.80
C PRO A 24 14.38 10.51 -0.64
N ALA A 25 15.33 11.37 -1.00
CA ALA A 25 16.01 11.28 -2.29
C ALA A 25 16.70 9.91 -2.42
N ARG A 26 16.76 9.39 -3.65
CA ARG A 26 17.54 8.19 -3.93
C ARG A 26 19.02 8.48 -3.65
N GLY A 27 19.68 7.56 -2.95
CA GLY A 27 21.07 7.69 -2.54
C GLY A 27 21.91 6.48 -2.92
N GLU A 28 23.08 6.39 -2.30
CA GLU A 28 24.00 5.27 -2.44
C GLU A 28 24.32 4.69 -1.06
N PHE A 29 24.05 3.40 -0.89
CA PHE A 29 24.26 2.70 0.37
C PHE A 29 24.67 1.25 0.14
N VAL A 30 25.25 0.65 1.17
CA VAL A 30 25.66 -0.74 1.17
C VAL A 30 25.20 -1.41 2.46
N ILE A 31 24.41 -2.47 2.33
CA ILE A 31 24.07 -3.36 3.44
C ILE A 31 25.27 -4.26 3.66
N ARG A 32 25.78 -4.36 4.88
CA ARG A 32 27.04 -5.04 5.21
C ARG A 32 26.83 -6.29 6.06
N GLY A 33 27.43 -7.41 5.65
CA GLY A 33 27.55 -8.63 6.45
C GLY A 33 26.22 -9.28 6.88
N ALA A 34 25.18 -9.16 6.05
CA ALA A 34 23.90 -9.82 6.29
C ALA A 34 23.93 -11.27 5.79
N HIS A 35 22.99 -12.09 6.25
CA HIS A 35 22.67 -13.34 5.55
C HIS A 35 21.81 -12.97 4.32
N VAL A 36 22.40 -12.99 3.13
CA VAL A 36 21.73 -12.54 1.90
C VAL A 36 21.09 -13.73 1.20
N LEU A 37 19.75 -13.74 1.16
CA LEU A 37 18.97 -14.66 0.33
C LEU A 37 18.75 -14.00 -1.03
N THR A 38 19.36 -14.54 -2.08
CA THR A 38 19.37 -13.86 -3.39
C THR A 38 18.09 -14.12 -4.18
N MET A 39 17.54 -15.33 -4.03
CA MET A 39 16.47 -15.88 -4.88
C MET A 39 16.85 -15.91 -6.37
N ASP A 40 18.15 -15.84 -6.68
CA ASP A 40 18.68 -15.84 -8.05
C ASP A 40 19.27 -17.23 -8.36
N PRO A 41 18.84 -17.91 -9.43
CA PRO A 41 19.37 -19.23 -9.79
C PRO A 41 20.86 -19.22 -10.19
N GLY A 42 21.40 -18.06 -10.57
CA GLY A 42 22.80 -17.86 -10.95
C GLY A 42 23.70 -17.38 -9.82
N LEU A 43 23.14 -17.03 -8.65
CA LEU A 43 23.90 -16.53 -7.50
C LEU A 43 23.45 -17.24 -6.21
N ALA A 44 24.38 -17.92 -5.55
CA ALA A 44 24.09 -18.59 -4.28
C ALA A 44 23.76 -17.59 -3.16
N ASP A 45 23.00 -18.07 -2.17
CA ASP A 45 22.80 -17.35 -0.92
C ASP A 45 24.15 -17.15 -0.19
N LEU A 46 24.32 -15.98 0.41
CA LEU A 46 25.56 -15.59 1.10
C LEU A 46 25.33 -15.63 2.62
N PRO A 47 26.00 -16.52 3.38
CA PRO A 47 25.88 -16.55 4.83
C PRO A 47 26.31 -15.26 5.53
N SER A 48 27.21 -14.52 4.89
CA SER A 48 27.65 -13.18 5.27
C SER A 48 28.02 -12.46 3.98
N GLY A 49 27.17 -11.54 3.53
CA GLY A 49 27.38 -10.79 2.31
C GLY A 49 26.89 -9.35 2.36
N ASP A 50 27.29 -8.63 1.33
CA ASP A 50 27.03 -7.23 1.13
C ASP A 50 26.11 -7.01 -0.08
N VAL A 51 25.22 -6.02 0.01
CA VAL A 51 24.35 -5.58 -1.09
C VAL A 51 24.57 -4.09 -1.31
N HIS A 52 25.13 -3.72 -2.47
CA HIS A 52 25.39 -2.32 -2.84
C HIS A 52 24.27 -1.80 -3.72
N VAL A 53 23.64 -0.71 -3.27
CA VAL A 53 22.55 -0.02 -3.97
C VAL A 53 23.00 1.39 -4.33
N ARG A 54 22.79 1.77 -5.60
CA ARG A 54 22.99 3.13 -6.10
C ARG A 54 21.76 3.58 -6.87
N ASP A 55 21.24 4.74 -6.52
CA ASP A 55 20.07 5.36 -7.18
C ASP A 55 18.87 4.41 -7.32
N GLY A 56 18.63 3.59 -6.29
CA GLY A 56 17.53 2.62 -6.27
C GLY A 56 17.75 1.34 -7.09
N ALA A 57 18.93 1.14 -7.68
CA ALA A 57 19.31 -0.10 -8.33
C ALA A 57 20.34 -0.87 -7.49
N ILE A 58 20.20 -2.19 -7.42
CA ILE A 58 21.24 -3.07 -6.90
C ILE A 58 22.35 -3.13 -7.94
N VAL A 59 23.57 -2.67 -7.59
CA VAL A 59 24.71 -2.61 -8.51
C VAL A 59 25.72 -3.73 -8.29
N ALA A 60 25.73 -4.35 -7.11
CA ALA A 60 26.54 -5.53 -6.81
C ALA A 60 26.01 -6.27 -5.57
N VAL A 61 26.22 -7.58 -5.54
CA VAL A 61 25.97 -8.47 -4.40
C VAL A 61 27.14 -9.45 -4.31
N ASP A 62 27.88 -9.44 -3.20
CA ASP A 62 29.05 -10.32 -2.98
C ASP A 62 29.43 -10.34 -1.49
N ALA A 63 30.33 -11.23 -1.07
CA ALA A 63 30.75 -11.39 0.33
C ALA A 63 31.51 -10.18 0.89
N ASN A 64 32.20 -9.41 0.05
CA ASN A 64 33.04 -8.28 0.47
C ASN A 64 33.14 -7.22 -0.63
N LEU A 65 32.18 -6.28 -0.66
CA LEU A 65 32.11 -5.27 -1.72
C LEU A 65 32.96 -4.03 -1.42
N ASN A 66 33.74 -3.57 -2.39
CA ASN A 66 34.38 -2.26 -2.30
C ASN A 66 33.39 -1.16 -2.75
N ALA A 67 32.82 -0.43 -1.79
CA ALA A 67 31.82 0.63 -2.03
C ALA A 67 32.21 1.92 -1.30
N PRO A 68 33.27 2.63 -1.75
CA PRO A 68 33.73 3.85 -1.11
C PRO A 68 32.68 4.97 -1.22
N GLY A 69 32.45 5.70 -0.13
CA GLY A 69 31.49 6.80 -0.08
C GLY A 69 30.01 6.39 0.05
N ALA A 70 29.69 5.11 -0.12
CA ALA A 70 28.35 4.59 0.14
C ALA A 70 28.05 4.59 1.65
N THR A 71 26.83 4.96 2.02
CA THR A 71 26.40 4.89 3.43
C THR A 71 26.27 3.43 3.86
N ALA A 72 26.90 3.05 4.98
CA ALA A 72 26.87 1.68 5.46
C ALA A 72 25.63 1.41 6.33
N ILE A 73 24.90 0.33 6.03
CA ILE A 73 23.82 -0.23 6.83
C ILE A 73 24.31 -1.56 7.40
N GLN A 74 24.41 -1.68 8.72
CA GLN A 74 24.90 -2.90 9.36
C GLN A 74 23.84 -3.99 9.32
N GLY A 75 24.15 -5.14 8.72
CA GLY A 75 23.25 -6.27 8.52
C GLY A 75 23.58 -7.50 9.37
N ASN A 76 24.61 -7.45 10.21
CA ASN A 76 25.06 -8.60 10.99
C ASN A 76 23.94 -9.15 11.89
N GLY A 77 23.73 -10.47 11.85
CA GLY A 77 22.65 -11.14 12.59
C GLY A 77 21.26 -10.95 11.99
N MET A 78 21.15 -10.32 10.82
CA MET A 78 19.90 -10.13 10.09
C MET A 78 19.91 -10.87 8.74
N ILE A 79 18.71 -11.11 8.22
CA ILE A 79 18.50 -11.62 6.87
C ILE A 79 18.20 -10.43 5.95
N CYS A 80 18.91 -10.38 4.82
CA CYS A 80 18.61 -9.48 3.72
C CYS A 80 18.02 -10.32 2.58
N MET A 81 16.81 -9.98 2.13
CA MET A 81 16.12 -10.72 1.08
C MET A 81 15.31 -9.77 0.19
N PRO A 82 14.92 -10.18 -1.03
CA PRO A 82 13.95 -9.45 -1.83
C PRO A 82 12.67 -9.18 -1.04
N GLY A 83 12.17 -7.95 -1.13
CA GLY A 83 10.90 -7.61 -0.50
C GLY A 83 9.74 -8.40 -1.09
N PHE A 84 8.73 -8.69 -0.28
CA PHE A 84 7.58 -9.47 -0.74
C PHE A 84 6.76 -8.72 -1.78
N ILE A 85 6.12 -9.49 -2.66
CA ILE A 85 5.19 -9.01 -3.69
C ILE A 85 3.80 -9.52 -3.33
N ASP A 86 2.92 -8.61 -2.93
CA ASP A 86 1.50 -8.90 -2.79
C ASP A 86 0.81 -8.74 -4.14
N THR A 87 0.23 -9.84 -4.63
CA THR A 87 -0.33 -9.94 -5.98
C THR A 87 -1.80 -9.59 -6.06
N HIS A 88 -2.49 -9.43 -4.93
CA HIS A 88 -3.92 -9.15 -4.89
C HIS A 88 -4.38 -8.59 -3.54
N TRP A 89 -4.53 -7.26 -3.44
CA TRP A 89 -5.07 -6.64 -2.23
C TRP A 89 -6.08 -5.53 -2.54
N HIS A 90 -7.25 -5.58 -1.90
CA HIS A 90 -8.23 -4.49 -1.83
C HIS A 90 -7.86 -3.46 -0.76
N LEU A 91 -6.88 -2.59 -1.03
CA LEU A 91 -6.36 -1.64 -0.03
C LEU A 91 -7.43 -0.69 0.52
N TRP A 92 -8.41 -0.29 -0.30
CA TRP A 92 -9.53 0.56 0.08
C TRP A 92 -10.38 -0.02 1.22
N THR A 93 -10.38 -1.35 1.41
CA THR A 93 -11.13 -2.02 2.50
C THR A 93 -10.38 -2.04 3.84
N SER A 94 -9.16 -1.51 3.91
CA SER A 94 -8.33 -1.55 5.13
C SER A 94 -9.00 -0.88 6.33
N LEU A 95 -9.81 0.16 6.10
CA LEU A 95 -10.58 0.83 7.15
C LEU A 95 -11.75 -0.01 7.70
N PHE A 96 -12.17 -1.05 6.98
CA PHE A 96 -13.37 -1.82 7.34
C PHE A 96 -13.09 -3.00 8.26
N ARG A 97 -11.82 -3.39 8.43
CA ARG A 97 -11.44 -4.59 9.21
C ARG A 97 -12.09 -4.65 10.61
N PRO A 98 -12.21 -3.55 11.39
CA PRO A 98 -12.85 -3.62 12.70
C PRO A 98 -14.35 -3.96 12.68
N TYR A 99 -15.01 -3.79 11.52
CA TYR A 99 -16.45 -4.04 11.36
C TYR A 99 -16.75 -5.40 10.75
N VAL A 100 -15.77 -6.04 10.11
CA VAL A 100 -15.95 -7.35 9.48
C VAL A 100 -15.88 -8.45 10.52
N ARG A 101 -16.92 -9.28 10.59
CA ARG A 101 -16.96 -10.46 11.46
C ARG A 101 -17.46 -11.69 10.72
N ALA A 102 -16.90 -12.85 11.10
CA ALA A 102 -17.26 -14.14 10.53
C ALA A 102 -18.44 -14.82 11.24
N ASP A 103 -18.81 -14.33 12.44
CA ASP A 103 -19.84 -14.93 13.30
C ASP A 103 -21.26 -14.39 13.03
N VAL A 104 -21.38 -13.29 12.28
CA VAL A 104 -22.65 -12.63 11.97
C VAL A 104 -22.69 -12.24 10.50
N ASP A 105 -23.59 -12.86 9.73
CA ASP A 105 -23.70 -12.68 8.28
C ASP A 105 -23.80 -11.21 7.86
N ALA A 106 -24.59 -10.40 8.58
CA ALA A 106 -24.75 -8.96 8.30
C ALA A 106 -23.45 -8.15 8.45
N PHE A 107 -22.45 -8.69 9.16
CA PHE A 107 -21.13 -8.11 9.34
C PHE A 107 -20.06 -8.85 8.54
N GLY A 108 -20.42 -9.74 7.62
CA GLY A 108 -19.47 -10.37 6.69
C GLY A 108 -18.78 -9.36 5.77
N TYR A 109 -17.71 -9.80 5.11
CA TYR A 109 -16.91 -8.93 4.22
C TYR A 109 -17.76 -8.23 3.14
N PHE A 110 -18.58 -8.98 2.39
CA PHE A 110 -19.40 -8.41 1.31
C PHE A 110 -20.50 -7.47 1.82
N PRO A 111 -21.30 -7.82 2.85
CA PRO A 111 -22.28 -6.88 3.41
C PRO A 111 -21.68 -5.59 3.94
N VAL A 112 -20.55 -5.67 4.65
CA VAL A 112 -19.85 -4.49 5.20
C VAL A 112 -19.27 -3.63 4.08
N SER A 113 -18.52 -4.23 3.15
CA SER A 113 -17.89 -3.50 2.05
C SER A 113 -18.91 -2.87 1.11
N ASN A 114 -20.04 -3.52 0.83
CA ASN A 114 -21.10 -2.94 0.02
C ASN A 114 -21.77 -1.75 0.73
N ARG A 115 -22.10 -1.89 2.01
CA ARG A 115 -22.78 -0.82 2.77
C ARG A 115 -21.89 0.39 3.03
N LEU A 116 -20.66 0.17 3.50
CA LEU A 116 -19.73 1.24 3.84
C LEU A 116 -19.02 1.80 2.60
N GLY A 117 -18.73 0.96 1.60
CA GLY A 117 -18.08 1.39 0.36
C GLY A 117 -18.88 2.46 -0.40
N GLN A 118 -20.20 2.44 -0.30
CA GLN A 118 -21.07 3.46 -0.91
C GLN A 118 -20.92 4.86 -0.28
N LEU A 119 -20.43 4.93 0.95
CA LEU A 119 -20.29 6.16 1.73
C LEU A 119 -18.88 6.75 1.66
N MET A 120 -17.92 6.04 1.04
CA MET A 120 -16.55 6.50 0.98
C MET A 120 -16.42 7.75 0.15
N THR A 121 -15.65 8.69 0.67
CA THR A 121 -15.16 9.86 -0.04
C THR A 121 -13.78 9.58 -0.66
N PRO A 122 -13.30 10.42 -1.59
CA PRO A 122 -11.92 10.34 -2.08
C PRO A 122 -10.86 10.35 -0.97
N GLU A 123 -11.11 11.12 0.09
CA GLU A 123 -10.22 11.20 1.27
C GLU A 123 -10.21 9.88 2.06
N ASP A 124 -11.36 9.19 2.17
CA ASP A 124 -11.41 7.88 2.83
C ASP A 124 -10.65 6.83 2.03
N SER A 125 -10.73 6.87 0.69
CA SER A 125 -9.92 6.02 -0.20
C SER A 125 -8.42 6.26 0.00
N TYR A 126 -7.98 7.53 0.03
CA TYR A 126 -6.58 7.88 0.34
C TYR A 126 -6.14 7.30 1.69
N ARG A 127 -6.93 7.54 2.75
CA ARG A 127 -6.59 7.08 4.12
C ARG A 127 -6.55 5.58 4.25
N ALA A 128 -7.48 4.87 3.61
CA ALA A 128 -7.51 3.41 3.60
C ALA A 128 -6.24 2.84 2.94
N VAL A 129 -5.83 3.41 1.81
CA VAL A 129 -4.62 3.00 1.10
C VAL A 129 -3.37 3.33 1.90
N ILE A 130 -3.28 4.50 2.55
CA ILE A 130 -2.17 4.81 3.45
C ILE A 130 -2.05 3.83 4.61
N LEU A 131 -3.17 3.46 5.24
CA LEU A 131 -3.16 2.47 6.32
C LEU A 131 -2.66 1.11 5.81
N GLY A 132 -3.26 0.59 4.74
CA GLY A 132 -2.89 -0.71 4.19
C GLY A 132 -1.44 -0.76 3.70
N THR A 133 -0.95 0.30 3.06
CA THR A 133 0.45 0.36 2.59
C THR A 133 1.46 0.48 3.73
N ALA A 134 1.14 1.22 4.80
CA ALA A 134 2.00 1.28 5.98
C ALA A 134 2.12 -0.09 6.66
N GLU A 135 1.01 -0.83 6.79
CA GLU A 135 1.01 -2.20 7.30
C GLU A 135 1.83 -3.13 6.39
N ALA A 136 1.65 -3.02 5.07
CA ALA A 136 2.38 -3.82 4.10
C ALA A 136 3.90 -3.61 4.18
N LEU A 137 4.35 -2.35 4.19
CA LEU A 137 5.77 -2.01 4.33
C LEU A 137 6.36 -2.53 5.65
N SER A 138 5.60 -2.39 6.75
CA SER A 138 5.99 -2.92 8.06
C SER A 138 6.15 -4.45 8.06
N ALA A 139 5.35 -5.15 7.25
CA ALA A 139 5.42 -6.60 7.06
C ALA A 139 6.45 -7.05 6.00
N GLY A 140 7.23 -6.14 5.40
CA GLY A 140 8.23 -6.45 4.39
C GLY A 140 7.70 -6.56 2.96
N VAL A 141 6.44 -6.18 2.70
CA VAL A 141 5.90 -6.07 1.35
C VAL A 141 6.37 -4.78 0.71
N THR A 142 7.03 -4.89 -0.45
CA THR A 142 7.58 -3.73 -1.18
C THR A 142 6.87 -3.48 -2.50
N THR A 143 6.09 -4.44 -2.99
CA THR A 143 5.28 -4.32 -4.20
C THR A 143 3.85 -4.80 -3.95
N ILE A 144 2.84 -4.02 -4.34
CA ILE A 144 1.43 -4.38 -4.18
C ILE A 144 0.66 -4.22 -5.49
N HIS A 145 -0.14 -5.21 -5.84
CA HIS A 145 -1.22 -5.05 -6.80
C HIS A 145 -2.52 -4.65 -6.08
N ASN A 146 -2.83 -3.35 -6.12
CA ASN A 146 -4.02 -2.78 -5.52
C ASN A 146 -5.23 -3.01 -6.42
N TRP A 147 -6.16 -3.85 -5.98
CA TRP A 147 -7.46 -4.05 -6.61
C TRP A 147 -8.48 -3.05 -6.07
N ALA A 148 -8.52 -1.88 -6.71
CA ALA A 148 -9.40 -0.78 -6.36
C ALA A 148 -10.80 -0.97 -6.95
N HIS A 149 -11.58 -1.91 -6.41
CA HIS A 149 -12.97 -2.15 -6.82
C HIS A 149 -14.00 -1.28 -6.08
N ASN A 150 -13.63 -0.04 -5.77
CA ASN A 150 -14.60 0.95 -5.31
C ASN A 150 -14.28 2.35 -5.87
N VAL A 151 -13.92 2.41 -7.16
CA VAL A 151 -13.68 3.71 -7.83
C VAL A 151 -15.02 4.32 -8.20
N ARG A 152 -15.53 5.19 -7.31
CA ARG A 152 -16.84 5.85 -7.47
C ARG A 152 -16.78 7.11 -8.33
N SER A 153 -15.60 7.70 -8.44
CA SER A 153 -15.31 8.85 -9.29
C SER A 153 -13.81 8.90 -9.62
N PRO A 154 -13.41 9.63 -10.69
CA PRO A 154 -12.06 10.17 -10.88
C PRO A 154 -11.23 10.42 -9.61
N GLU A 155 -11.76 11.17 -8.66
CA GLU A 155 -11.06 11.65 -7.48
C GLU A 155 -10.76 10.51 -6.50
N HIS A 156 -11.55 9.43 -6.49
CA HIS A 156 -11.25 8.26 -5.67
C HIS A 156 -9.99 7.55 -6.16
N ALA A 157 -9.85 7.39 -7.48
CA ALA A 157 -8.64 6.82 -8.07
C ALA A 157 -7.43 7.73 -7.80
N ASP A 158 -7.59 9.04 -7.93
CA ASP A 158 -6.53 10.01 -7.61
C ASP A 158 -6.09 9.91 -6.14
N GLY A 159 -7.05 9.76 -5.22
CA GLY A 159 -6.77 9.57 -3.79
C GLY A 159 -5.97 8.30 -3.50
N GLU A 160 -6.35 7.16 -4.09
CA GLU A 160 -5.59 5.90 -3.91
C GLU A 160 -4.19 5.97 -4.53
N LEU A 161 -4.05 6.54 -5.73
CA LEU A 161 -2.75 6.69 -6.40
C LEU A 161 -1.84 7.66 -5.65
N ALA A 162 -2.37 8.78 -5.15
CA ALA A 162 -1.64 9.71 -4.31
C ALA A 162 -1.15 9.01 -3.04
N ALA A 163 -1.99 8.22 -2.38
CA ALA A 163 -1.61 7.45 -1.20
C ALA A 163 -0.45 6.47 -1.49
N MET A 164 -0.52 5.73 -2.60
CA MET A 164 0.58 4.82 -2.99
C MET A 164 1.89 5.56 -3.25
N ARG A 165 1.83 6.72 -3.94
CA ARG A 165 2.99 7.58 -4.20
C ARG A 165 3.58 8.14 -2.92
N ASP A 166 2.74 8.65 -2.02
CA ASP A 166 3.13 9.24 -0.75
C ASP A 166 3.74 8.21 0.22
N ALA A 167 3.25 6.97 0.18
CA ALA A 167 3.82 5.86 0.95
C ALA A 167 5.15 5.35 0.39
N GLY A 168 5.46 5.66 -0.87
CA GLY A 168 6.66 5.15 -1.57
C GLY A 168 6.60 3.66 -1.90
N ILE A 169 5.40 3.06 -1.88
CA ILE A 169 5.22 1.66 -2.26
C ILE A 169 5.32 1.52 -3.79
N ARG A 170 5.99 0.45 -4.26
CA ARG A 170 5.84 0.06 -5.67
C ARG A 170 4.45 -0.55 -5.82
N GLY A 171 3.68 -0.15 -6.83
CA GLY A 171 2.44 -0.88 -7.04
C GLY A 171 1.81 -0.73 -8.40
N ARG A 172 0.88 -1.65 -8.62
CA ARG A 172 -0.02 -1.69 -9.77
C ARG A 172 -1.40 -1.32 -9.29
N PHE A 173 -2.05 -0.38 -9.95
CA PHE A 173 -3.42 0.01 -9.66
C PHE A 173 -4.37 -0.66 -10.64
N ALA A 174 -5.31 -1.45 -10.13
CA ALA A 174 -6.37 -2.07 -10.92
C ALA A 174 -7.66 -1.26 -10.76
N TYR A 175 -7.97 -0.45 -11.78
CA TYR A 175 -9.15 0.39 -11.81
C TYR A 175 -10.41 -0.49 -11.92
N GLY A 176 -11.25 -0.51 -10.87
CA GLY A 176 -12.41 -1.40 -10.79
C GLY A 176 -13.76 -0.67 -10.60
N PRO A 177 -14.89 -1.40 -10.66
CA PRO A 177 -16.23 -0.84 -10.52
C PRO A 177 -16.49 -0.29 -9.10
N ALA A 178 -17.55 0.49 -8.92
CA ALA A 178 -17.98 0.94 -7.59
C ALA A 178 -18.84 -0.11 -6.88
N GLN A 179 -18.74 -0.18 -5.55
CA GLN A 179 -19.64 -1.00 -4.75
C GLN A 179 -21.08 -0.48 -4.80
N GLY A 180 -22.03 -1.41 -4.86
CA GLY A 180 -23.47 -1.13 -4.93
C GLY A 180 -23.97 -0.71 -6.32
N MET A 181 -23.15 -0.83 -7.36
CA MET A 181 -23.61 -0.68 -8.74
C MET A 181 -24.56 -1.83 -9.13
N PRO A 182 -25.63 -1.57 -9.92
CA PRO A 182 -26.40 -2.61 -10.58
C PRO A 182 -25.53 -3.49 -11.48
N ASP A 183 -25.85 -4.78 -11.57
CA ASP A 183 -25.07 -5.77 -12.33
C ASP A 183 -25.03 -5.48 -13.85
N ASP A 184 -26.04 -4.78 -14.36
CA ASP A 184 -26.17 -4.37 -15.76
C ASP A 184 -25.59 -2.98 -16.05
N GLN A 185 -25.14 -2.26 -15.02
CA GLN A 185 -24.50 -0.96 -15.18
C GLN A 185 -23.01 -1.13 -15.49
N MET A 186 -22.60 -0.60 -16.64
CA MET A 186 -21.17 -0.52 -16.99
C MET A 186 -20.43 0.42 -16.05
N MET A 187 -19.22 0.04 -15.66
CA MET A 187 -18.33 0.90 -14.88
C MET A 187 -17.95 2.16 -15.67
N ASP A 188 -17.77 3.27 -14.96
CA ASP A 188 -17.31 4.52 -15.56
C ASP A 188 -15.80 4.47 -15.82
N PHE A 189 -15.44 4.51 -17.11
CA PHE A 189 -14.06 4.52 -17.58
C PHE A 189 -13.49 5.92 -17.78
N ALA A 190 -14.24 6.99 -17.55
CA ALA A 190 -13.77 8.36 -17.74
C ALA A 190 -12.51 8.67 -16.92
N GLY A 191 -12.33 8.00 -15.78
CA GLY A 191 -11.10 8.09 -14.97
C GLY A 191 -9.93 7.23 -15.43
N MET A 192 -10.18 6.18 -16.22
CA MET A 192 -9.17 5.18 -16.57
C MET A 192 -8.05 5.74 -17.46
N ALA A 193 -8.34 6.71 -18.33
CA ALA A 193 -7.34 7.30 -19.22
C ALA A 193 -6.30 8.19 -18.49
N ARG A 194 -6.53 8.50 -17.21
CA ARG A 194 -5.67 9.40 -16.40
C ARG A 194 -4.74 8.65 -15.44
N VAL A 195 -4.91 7.34 -15.30
CA VAL A 195 -4.21 6.51 -14.30
C VAL A 195 -3.08 5.68 -14.89
#